data_AF-A0A8J3AFV4-F1
#
_entry.id   AF-A0A8J3AFV4-F1
#
_cell.length_a   1.000
_cell.length_b   1.000
_cell.length_c   1.000
_cell.angle_alpha   90.00
_cell.angle_beta   90.00
_cell.angle_gamma   90.00
#
_symmetry.space_group_name_H-M   'P 1'
#
loop_
_entity.id
_entity.type
_entity.pdbx_description
1 polymer ?
#
loop_
_entity_poly.entity_id
_entity_poly.type
_entity_poly.pdbx_seq_one_letter_code
_entity_poly.pdbx_strand_id
1 'polypeptide(L)'
;MKAEAQKLYSQQREVINKPSRNQFPQVQKGKSIRLHRLVLALLYLSLFVVAGIYWFSQHQIVSAKQTELHNLQEEQKKLAVTEKALDRQIKLLNNPDYIANYARDEYMFSKKGETIIIVPKSKEELEQNNK
;
A
#
# COMPACT_ATOMS: atom_id res chain seq x y z
N MET A 1 -45.00 -17.25 -90.17
CA MET A 1 -43.84 -16.71 -89.44
C MET A 1 -43.98 -16.78 -87.91
N LYS A 2 -45.04 -16.24 -87.27
CA LYS A 2 -45.16 -16.28 -85.78
C LYS A 2 -45.56 -17.63 -85.18
N ALA A 3 -46.22 -18.51 -85.95
CA ALA A 3 -46.73 -19.79 -85.46
C ALA A 3 -45.65 -20.88 -85.27
N GLU A 4 -44.52 -20.77 -85.96
CA GLU A 4 -43.42 -21.75 -85.83
C GLU A 4 -42.56 -21.49 -84.59
N ALA A 5 -42.45 -20.22 -84.17
CA ALA A 5 -41.69 -19.82 -82.98
C ALA A 5 -42.26 -20.41 -81.68
N GLN A 6 -43.57 -20.62 -81.60
CA GLN A 6 -44.21 -21.20 -80.41
C GLN A 6 -43.92 -22.69 -80.25
N LYS A 7 -43.68 -23.42 -81.35
CA LYS A 7 -43.30 -24.85 -81.30
C LYS A 7 -41.84 -25.08 -80.94
N LEU A 8 -41.01 -24.03 -80.99
CA LEU A 8 -39.61 -24.07 -80.57
C LEU A 8 -39.42 -23.82 -79.07
N TYR A 9 -40.48 -23.42 -78.35
CA TYR A 9 -40.43 -23.26 -76.91
C TYR A 9 -40.61 -24.62 -76.21
N SER A 10 -39.49 -25.26 -75.89
CA SER A 10 -39.45 -26.44 -75.04
C SER A 10 -39.21 -26.02 -73.59
N GLN A 11 -40.20 -26.20 -72.70
CA GLN A 11 -40.06 -25.94 -71.25
C GLN A 11 -38.84 -26.64 -70.63
N GLN A 12 -38.45 -27.81 -71.17
CA GLN A 12 -37.28 -28.57 -70.73
C GLN A 12 -35.97 -27.73 -70.74
N ARG A 13 -35.81 -26.80 -71.69
CA ARG A 13 -34.59 -25.98 -71.81
C ARG A 13 -34.44 -24.98 -70.66
N GLU A 14 -35.54 -24.50 -70.10
CA GLU A 14 -35.50 -23.62 -68.93
C GLU A 14 -35.16 -24.38 -67.64
N VAL A 15 -35.46 -25.68 -67.58
CA VAL A 15 -35.10 -26.51 -66.40
C VAL A 15 -33.62 -26.85 -66.38
N ILE A 16 -33.02 -27.07 -67.54
CA ILE A 16 -31.60 -27.41 -67.68
C ILE A 16 -30.71 -26.16 -67.50
N ASN A 17 -31.22 -24.97 -67.81
CA ASN A 17 -30.47 -23.72 -67.72
C ASN A 17 -30.93 -22.79 -66.57
N LYS A 18 -31.37 -23.37 -65.45
CA LYS A 18 -31.50 -22.59 -64.22
C LYS A 18 -30.09 -22.33 -63.70
N PRO A 19 -29.66 -21.06 -63.51
CA PRO A 19 -28.37 -20.83 -62.89
C PRO A 19 -28.40 -21.49 -61.51
N SER A 20 -27.54 -22.48 -61.30
CA SER A 20 -27.36 -23.09 -59.98
C SER A 20 -27.10 -21.95 -59.01
N ARG A 21 -27.87 -21.87 -57.92
CA ARG A 21 -27.80 -20.82 -56.88
C ARG A 21 -26.39 -20.55 -56.32
N ASN A 22 -25.43 -21.41 -56.67
CA ASN A 22 -24.04 -21.44 -56.21
C ASN A 22 -23.01 -21.13 -57.33
N GLN A 23 -23.40 -20.55 -58.46
CA GLN A 23 -22.45 -20.24 -59.56
C GLN A 23 -21.45 -19.13 -59.23
N PHE A 24 -21.68 -18.35 -58.17
CA PHE A 24 -20.71 -17.38 -57.66
C PHE A 24 -19.96 -17.99 -56.47
N PRO A 25 -18.62 -17.89 -56.41
CA PRO A 25 -17.89 -18.28 -55.21
C PRO A 25 -18.40 -17.42 -54.04
N GLN A 26 -19.17 -18.04 -53.15
CA GLN A 26 -19.58 -17.42 -51.90
C GLN A 26 -18.31 -17.10 -51.13
N VAL A 27 -17.93 -15.83 -51.06
CA VAL A 27 -16.69 -15.44 -50.39
C VAL A 27 -16.89 -15.74 -48.91
N GLN A 28 -16.23 -16.79 -48.42
CA GLN A 28 -16.28 -17.24 -47.03
C GLN A 28 -15.55 -16.24 -46.10
N LYS A 29 -15.98 -14.97 -46.08
CA LYS A 29 -15.35 -13.88 -45.30
C LYS A 29 -15.73 -13.89 -43.81
N GLY A 30 -16.23 -15.00 -43.26
CA GLY A 30 -16.77 -15.06 -41.90
C GLY A 30 -15.91 -15.78 -40.86
N LYS A 31 -14.92 -16.58 -41.29
CA LYS A 31 -14.13 -17.42 -40.37
C LYS A 31 -12.95 -16.68 -39.75
N SER A 32 -12.27 -15.82 -40.52
CA SER A 32 -11.09 -15.07 -40.06
C SER A 32 -11.43 -13.99 -39.03
N ILE A 33 -12.58 -13.31 -39.17
CA ILE A 33 -13.00 -12.23 -38.25
C ILE A 33 -13.28 -12.78 -36.84
N ARG A 34 -13.87 -13.99 -36.75
CA ARG A 34 -14.15 -14.66 -35.47
C ARG A 34 -12.86 -15.10 -34.76
N LEU A 35 -11.90 -15.64 -35.53
CA LEU A 35 -10.58 -15.99 -35.00
C LEU A 35 -9.81 -14.74 -34.55
N HIS A 36 -9.88 -13.65 -35.31
CA HIS A 36 -9.21 -12.41 -34.93
C HIS A 36 -9.80 -11.80 -33.65
N ARG A 37 -11.13 -11.86 -33.48
CA ARG A 37 -11.80 -11.45 -32.24
C ARG A 37 -11.40 -12.33 -31.05
N LEU A 38 -11.25 -13.64 -31.25
CA LEU A 38 -10.76 -14.55 -30.22
C LEU A 38 -9.30 -14.26 -29.82
N VAL A 39 -8.42 -14.01 -30.80
CA VAL A 39 -7.02 -13.66 -30.54
C VAL A 39 -6.92 -12.34 -29.78
N LEU A 40 -7.68 -11.32 -30.17
CA LEU A 40 -7.73 -10.05 -29.44
C LEU A 40 -8.27 -10.22 -28.01
N ALA A 41 -9.32 -11.02 -27.82
CA ALA A 41 -9.86 -11.30 -26.49
C ALA A 41 -8.84 -12.00 -25.59
N LEU A 42 -8.08 -12.97 -26.11
CA LEU A 42 -7.00 -13.64 -25.38
C LEU A 42 -5.86 -12.68 -25.03
N LEU A 43 -5.53 -11.76 -25.94
CA LEU A 43 -4.50 -10.75 -25.72
C LEU A 43 -4.91 -9.76 -24.61
N TYR A 44 -6.15 -9.28 -24.65
CA TYR A 44 -6.70 -8.45 -23.58
C TYR A 44 -6.75 -9.19 -22.24
N LEU A 45 -7.15 -10.47 -22.24
CA LEU A 45 -7.19 -11.29 -21.03
C LEU A 45 -5.79 -11.47 -20.43
N SER A 46 -4.79 -11.75 -21.27
CA SER A 46 -3.39 -11.86 -20.85
C SER A 46 -2.89 -10.55 -20.23
N LEU A 47 -3.20 -9.41 -20.85
CA LEU A 47 -2.84 -8.09 -20.32
C LEU A 47 -3.50 -7.83 -18.95
N PHE A 48 -4.77 -8.23 -18.80
CA PHE A 48 -5.53 -8.06 -17.57
C PHE A 48 -5.00 -8.92 -16.42
N VAL A 49 -4.57 -10.16 -16.72
CA VAL A 49 -3.93 -11.04 -15.73
C VAL A 49 -2.60 -10.45 -15.24
N VAL A 50 -1.76 -9.95 -16.14
CA VAL A 50 -0.49 -9.30 -15.76
C VAL A 50 -0.74 -8.04 -14.93
N ALA A 51 -1.70 -7.20 -15.33
CA ALA A 51 -2.09 -6.01 -14.58
C ALA A 51 -2.66 -6.37 -13.19
N GLY A 52 -3.47 -7.43 -13.09
CA GLY A 52 -4.03 -7.91 -11.82
C GLY A 52 -2.96 -8.42 -10.85
N ILE A 53 -1.97 -9.17 -11.34
CA ILE A 53 -0.81 -9.62 -10.53
C ILE A 53 -0.01 -8.41 -10.02
N TYR A 54 0.24 -7.43 -10.90
CA TYR A 54 0.98 -6.22 -10.54
C TYR A 54 0.24 -5.37 -9.48
N TRP A 55 -1.09 -5.24 -9.63
CA TRP A 55 -1.95 -4.53 -8.69
C TRP A 55 -2.01 -5.22 -7.32
N PHE A 56 -2.12 -6.55 -7.31
CA PHE A 56 -2.14 -7.33 -6.06
C PHE A 56 -0.81 -7.25 -5.30
N SER A 57 0.32 -7.25 -6.03
CA SER A 57 1.65 -7.09 -5.45
C SER A 57 1.83 -5.73 -4.75
N GLN A 58 1.25 -4.65 -5.31
CA GLN A 58 1.34 -3.31 -4.71
C GLN A 58 0.60 -3.19 -3.37
N HIS A 59 -0.52 -3.91 -3.18
CA HIS A 59 -1.25 -3.85 -1.91
C HIS A 59 -0.49 -4.48 -0.73
N GLN A 60 0.32 -5.52 -0.97
CA GLN A 60 1.15 -6.13 0.09
C GLN A 60 2.39 -5.29 0.44
N ILE A 61 2.96 -4.57 -0.53
CA ILE A 61 4.13 -3.72 -0.30
C ILE A 61 3.74 -2.45 0.47
N VAL A 62 2.55 -1.91 0.23
CA VAL A 62 2.08 -0.70 0.92
C VAL A 62 1.76 -0.97 2.40
N SER A 63 1.18 -2.12 2.74
CA SER A 63 0.89 -2.45 4.13
C SER A 63 2.16 -2.70 4.96
N ALA A 64 3.16 -3.39 4.39
CA ALA A 64 4.45 -3.61 5.03
C ALA A 64 5.24 -2.31 5.23
N LYS A 65 5.19 -1.38 4.26
CA LYS A 65 5.82 -0.07 4.42
C LYS A 65 5.13 0.79 5.47
N GLN A 66 3.81 0.69 5.62
CA GLN A 66 3.09 1.49 6.62
C GLN A 66 3.45 1.07 8.06
N THR A 67 3.61 -0.23 8.31
CA THR A 67 4.01 -0.75 9.63
C THR A 67 5.45 -0.39 9.96
N GLU A 68 6.35 -0.50 8.98
CA GLU A 68 7.75 -0.09 9.12
C GLU A 68 7.85 1.41 9.43
N LEU A 69 7.14 2.27 8.70
CA LEU A 69 7.10 3.71 8.96
C LEU A 69 6.56 4.04 10.37
N HIS A 70 5.52 3.35 10.82
CA HIS A 70 4.97 3.55 12.16
C HIS A 70 5.99 3.18 13.24
N ASN A 71 6.67 2.04 13.09
CA ASN A 71 7.69 1.58 14.04
C ASN A 71 8.88 2.55 14.09
N LEU A 72 9.37 2.99 12.93
CA LEU A 72 10.45 3.99 12.85
C LEU A 72 10.05 5.33 13.48
N GLN A 73 8.80 5.77 13.30
CA GLN A 73 8.30 6.99 13.94
C GLN A 73 8.18 6.85 15.46
N GLU A 74 7.75 5.70 15.96
CA GLU A 74 7.73 5.45 17.40
C GLU A 74 9.14 5.41 17.99
N GLU A 75 10.07 4.74 17.32
CA GLU A 75 11.46 4.65 17.75
C GLU A 75 12.13 6.02 17.76
N GLN A 76 11.90 6.83 16.73
CA GLN A 76 12.37 8.22 16.69
C GLN A 76 11.79 9.07 17.84
N LYS A 77 10.50 8.91 18.16
CA LYS A 77 9.89 9.62 19.29
C LYS A 77 10.49 9.17 20.62
N LYS A 78 10.71 7.87 20.82
CA LYS A 78 11.36 7.33 22.03
C LYS A 78 12.77 7.89 22.18
N LEU A 79 13.56 7.84 21.11
CA LEU A 79 14.92 8.38 21.07
C LEU A 79 14.96 9.88 21.39
N ALA A 80 14.06 10.69 20.81
CA ALA A 80 13.98 12.11 21.08
C ALA A 80 13.59 12.43 22.53
N VAL A 81 12.73 11.62 23.15
CA VAL A 81 12.41 11.74 24.59
C VAL A 81 13.63 11.39 25.44
N THR A 82 14.32 10.29 25.12
CA THR A 82 15.53 9.88 25.86
C THR A 82 16.66 10.91 25.74
N GLU A 83 16.86 11.49 24.56
CA GLU A 83 17.85 12.53 24.32
C GLU A 83 17.57 13.78 25.17
N LYS A 84 16.31 14.24 25.18
CA LYS A 84 15.91 15.38 26.02
C LYS A 84 16.07 15.10 27.52
N ALA A 85 15.78 13.87 27.95
CA ALA A 85 15.96 13.47 29.35
C ALA A 85 17.44 13.43 29.74
N LEU A 86 18.30 12.92 28.85
CA LEU A 86 19.76 12.90 29.04
C LEU A 86 20.34 14.31 29.02
N ASP A 87 19.96 15.16 28.07
CA ASP A 87 20.42 16.55 27.99
C ASP A 87 20.03 17.34 29.25
N ARG A 88 18.81 17.12 29.77
CA ARG A 88 18.40 17.69 31.05
C ARG A 88 19.28 17.19 32.19
N GLN A 89 19.54 15.89 32.27
CA GLN A 89 20.41 15.32 33.32
C GLN A 89 21.83 15.88 33.23
N ILE A 90 22.40 16.00 32.03
CA ILE A 90 23.72 16.59 31.81
C ILE A 90 23.74 18.06 32.27
N LYS A 91 22.70 18.83 31.93
CA LYS A 91 22.58 20.23 32.39
C LYS A 91 22.47 20.35 33.90
N LEU A 92 21.74 19.45 34.55
CA LEU A 92 21.64 19.40 36.01
C LEU A 92 22.98 19.01 36.64
N LEU A 93 23.66 17.99 36.11
CA LEU A 93 24.98 17.55 36.59
C LEU A 93 26.07 18.61 36.40
N ASN A 94 26.03 19.38 35.31
CA ASN A 94 26.99 20.45 35.07
C ASN A 94 26.66 21.76 35.81
N ASN A 95 25.51 21.84 36.49
CA ASN A 95 25.14 23.05 37.24
C ASN A 95 25.69 22.98 38.67
N PRO A 96 26.66 23.85 39.05
CA PRO A 96 27.25 23.83 40.39
C PRO A 96 26.24 24.16 41.49
N ASP A 97 25.20 24.94 41.21
CA ASP A 97 24.15 25.25 42.19
C ASP A 97 23.27 24.03 42.47
N TYR A 98 22.99 23.21 41.44
CA TYR A 98 22.25 21.96 41.60
C TYR A 98 23.05 20.96 42.45
N ILE A 99 24.35 20.82 42.17
CA ILE A 99 25.24 19.95 42.97
C ILE A 99 25.31 20.43 44.42
N ALA A 100 25.42 21.73 44.65
CA ALA A 100 25.47 22.30 46.01
C ALA A 100 24.15 22.06 46.77
N ASN A 101 23.00 22.17 46.10
CA ASN A 101 21.69 21.89 46.72
C ASN A 101 21.51 20.39 47.01
N TYR A 102 21.89 19.51 46.07
CA TYR A 102 21.87 18.07 46.32
C TYR A 102 22.78 17.69 47.50
N ALA A 103 23.97 18.30 47.60
CA ALA A 103 24.87 18.09 48.73
C ALA A 103 24.29 18.62 50.06
N ARG A 104 23.54 19.74 50.04
CA ARG A 104 22.82 20.25 51.22
C ARG A 104 21.73 19.28 51.68
N ASP A 105 20.93 18.77 50.74
CA ASP A 105 19.77 17.92 51.03
C ASP A 105 20.17 16.52 51.50
N GLU A 106 21.08 15.84 50.78
CA GLU A 106 21.42 14.43 51.04
C GLU A 106 22.61 14.26 51.98
N TYR A 107 23.56 15.20 51.98
CA TYR A 107 24.83 15.06 52.70
C TYR A 107 25.03 16.12 53.79
N MET A 108 24.00 16.92 54.09
CA MET A 108 24.06 18.01 55.07
C MET A 108 25.26 18.94 54.85
N PHE A 109 25.63 19.17 53.58
CA PHE A 109 26.73 20.07 53.24
C PHE A 109 26.31 21.52 53.46
N SER A 110 27.19 22.35 54.03
CA SER A 110 26.89 23.76 54.36
C SER A 110 28.06 24.66 53.98
N LYS A 111 27.77 25.83 53.40
CA LYS A 111 28.79 26.79 52.99
C LYS A 111 29.26 27.64 54.18
N LYS A 112 30.39 28.33 54.04
CA LYS A 112 30.94 29.21 55.08
C LYS A 112 29.92 30.31 55.44
N GLY A 113 29.36 30.25 56.65
CA GLY A 113 28.32 31.17 57.15
C GLY A 113 26.91 30.60 57.21
N GLU A 114 26.68 29.37 56.72
CA GLU A 114 25.40 28.66 56.83
C GLU A 114 25.39 27.75 58.09
N THR A 115 24.23 27.60 58.76
CA THR A 115 24.05 26.74 59.96
C THR A 115 23.09 25.60 59.65
N ILE A 116 23.50 24.36 59.94
CA ILE A 116 22.68 23.15 59.72
C ILE A 116 21.77 22.95 60.93
N ILE A 117 20.45 22.92 60.71
CA ILE A 117 19.46 22.67 61.76
C ILE A 117 18.84 21.29 61.51
N ILE A 118 19.10 20.35 62.41
CA ILE A 118 18.53 19.00 62.35
C ILE A 118 17.24 19.02 63.14
N VAL A 119 16.11 19.02 62.44
CA VAL A 119 14.79 18.90 63.06
C VAL A 119 14.45 17.42 63.22
N PRO A 120 14.14 16.94 64.44
CA PRO A 120 13.74 15.54 64.63
C PRO A 120 12.42 15.31 63.87
N LYS A 121 12.44 14.41 62.88
CA LYS A 121 11.23 14.00 62.16
C LYS A 121 10.28 13.28 63.11
N SER A 122 8.99 13.64 63.05
CA SER A 122 7.93 12.92 63.76
C SER A 122 7.82 11.49 63.20
N LYS A 123 7.36 10.54 64.02
CA LYS A 123 7.26 9.13 63.63
C LYS A 123 6.41 8.91 62.36
N GLU A 124 5.45 9.78 62.10
CA GLU A 124 4.52 9.69 60.97
C GLU A 124 5.18 9.98 59.60
N GLU A 125 6.24 10.80 59.56
CA GLU A 125 6.97 11.12 58.32
C GLU A 125 8.00 10.06 57.92
N LEU A 126 8.48 9.26 58.88
CA LEU A 126 9.45 8.19 58.64
C LEU A 126 8.80 6.94 58.00
N GLU A 127 7.49 6.75 58.20
CA GLU A 127 6.75 5.63 57.65
C GLU A 127 6.32 5.86 56.18
N GLN A 128 6.17 7.11 55.74
CA GLN A 128 5.75 7.42 54.36
C GLN A 128 6.87 7.35 53.32
N ASN A 129 8.14 7.44 53.72
CA ASN A 129 9.29 7.41 52.79
C ASN A 129 9.80 5.98 52.49
N ASN A 130 9.19 4.95 53.10
CA ASN A 130 9.55 3.53 52.93
C ASN A 130 8.50 2.72 52.15
N LYS A 131 7.57 3.39 51.46
CA LYS A 131 6.47 2.78 50.71
C LYS A 131 6.50 3.22 49.25
#